data_AF-A0AAU1UYM9-F1
#
_entry.id   AF-A0AAU1UYM9-F1
#
_cell.length_a   1.000
_cell.length_b   1.000
_cell.length_c   1.000
_cell.angle_alpha   90.00
_cell.angle_beta   90.00
_cell.angle_gamma   90.00
#
_symmetry.space_group_name_H-M   'P 1'
#
loop_
_entity.id
_entity.type
_entity.pdbx_description
1 polymer ?
#
loop_
_entity_poly.entity_id
_entity_poly.type
_entity_poly.pdbx_seq_one_letter_code
_entity_poly.pdbx_strand_id
1 'polypeptide(L)'
;MRTRTLNFGLYADEQGLAWARQLVEEAVGSRSARIVRETVAHTVFGSELTTADVYEFLAEQWAWEHPGQSSGAREPVELCVYLVCSLRTWRAIRKAAIQALCPEGLAPHTCRVPWIAA
;
A
#
# COMPACT_ATOMS: atom_id res chain seq x y z
N MET A 1 -15.76 9.72 16.86
CA MET A 1 -14.86 8.89 16.03
C MET A 1 -13.57 9.67 15.77
N ARG A 2 -12.43 9.01 15.57
CA ARG A 2 -11.16 9.68 15.28
C ARG A 2 -10.76 9.42 13.83
N THR A 3 -10.05 10.36 13.22
CA THR A 3 -9.34 10.12 11.97
C THR A 3 -8.12 9.25 12.26
N ARG A 4 -7.93 8.21 11.44
CA ARG A 4 -6.83 7.25 11.53
C ARG A 4 -6.25 7.06 10.14
N THR A 5 -4.97 6.81 10.04
CA THR A 5 -4.28 6.69 8.76
C THR A 5 -3.92 5.22 8.49
N LEU A 6 -4.02 4.79 7.24
CA LEU A 6 -3.35 3.61 6.72
C LEU A 6 -2.27 4.10 5.76
N ASN A 7 -1.04 3.66 5.96
CA ASN A 7 0.07 3.96 5.07
C ASN A 7 0.60 2.66 4.49
N PHE A 8 0.74 2.62 3.18
CA PHE A 8 1.35 1.53 2.45
C PHE A 8 2.46 2.10 1.56
N GLY A 9 3.70 1.65 1.78
CA GLY A 9 4.78 1.84 0.83
C GLY A 9 4.59 0.86 -0.32
N LEU A 10 4.69 1.33 -1.56
CA LEU A 10 4.43 0.55 -2.78
C LEU A 10 5.54 0.80 -3.79
N TYR A 11 5.93 -0.22 -4.54
CA TYR A 11 6.70 -0.07 -5.77
C TYR A 11 5.79 -0.29 -6.99
N ALA A 12 5.20 0.80 -7.47
CA ALA A 12 4.06 0.76 -8.38
C ALA A 12 4.17 1.80 -9.49
N ASP A 13 3.60 1.46 -10.64
CA ASP A 13 3.20 2.42 -11.67
C ASP A 13 1.76 2.85 -11.41
N GLU A 14 1.17 3.65 -12.31
CA GLU A 14 -0.21 4.12 -12.18
C GLU A 14 -1.22 2.97 -12.05
N GLN A 15 -1.02 1.86 -12.78
CA GLN A 15 -1.94 0.72 -12.77
C GLN A 15 -1.82 -0.07 -11.45
N GLY A 16 -0.59 -0.29 -10.98
CA GLY A 16 -0.32 -0.93 -9.69
C GLY A 16 -0.89 -0.12 -8.53
N LEU A 17 -0.76 1.21 -8.60
CA LEU A 17 -1.32 2.12 -7.61
C LEU A 17 -2.86 2.11 -7.63
N ALA A 18 -3.48 2.16 -8.81
CA ALA A 18 -4.94 2.06 -8.94
C ALA A 18 -5.47 0.73 -8.38
N TRP A 19 -4.77 -0.37 -8.63
CA TRP A 19 -5.10 -1.67 -8.06
C TRP A 19 -5.01 -1.65 -6.52
N ALA A 20 -3.93 -1.12 -5.95
CA ALA A 20 -3.77 -1.04 -4.50
C ALA A 20 -4.86 -0.17 -3.83
N ARG A 21 -5.20 0.97 -4.45
CA ARG A 21 -6.30 1.85 -4.01
C ARG A 21 -7.62 1.09 -3.94
N GLN A 22 -7.98 0.39 -5.01
CA GLN A 22 -9.22 -0.37 -5.08
C GLN A 22 -9.31 -1.41 -3.94
N LEU A 23 -8.21 -2.12 -3.63
CA LEU A 23 -8.20 -3.08 -2.52
C LEU A 23 -8.46 -2.42 -1.16
N VAL A 24 -7.91 -1.23 -0.93
CA VAL A 24 -8.15 -0.47 0.30
C VAL A 24 -9.60 0.03 0.34
N GLU A 25 -10.14 0.54 -0.76
CA GLU A 25 -11.52 0.99 -0.87
C GLU A 25 -12.51 -0.15 -0.58
N GLU A 26 -12.30 -1.34 -1.14
CA GLU A 26 -13.12 -2.53 -0.87
C GLU A 26 -13.04 -2.97 0.60
N ALA A 27 -11.84 -2.93 1.19
CA ALA A 27 -11.64 -3.24 2.61
C ALA A 27 -12.36 -2.24 3.54
N VAL A 28 -12.45 -0.97 3.15
CA VAL A 28 -13.16 0.10 3.88
C VAL A 28 -14.67 0.00 3.69
N GLY A 29 -15.14 -0.17 2.44
CA GLY A 29 -16.56 -0.21 2.07
C GLY A 29 -17.32 -1.36 2.74
N SER A 30 -16.64 -2.49 2.97
CA SER A 30 -17.17 -3.62 3.72
C SER A 30 -17.35 -3.37 5.23
N ARG A 31 -16.91 -2.21 5.77
CA ARG A 31 -16.74 -1.99 7.22
C ARG A 31 -17.13 -0.59 7.72
N SER A 32 -18.33 -0.07 7.41
CA SER A 32 -18.94 1.14 8.01
C SER A 32 -17.94 2.27 8.38
N ALA A 33 -16.95 2.51 7.52
CA ALA A 33 -15.89 3.49 7.71
C ALA A 33 -15.88 4.40 6.48
N ARG A 34 -15.39 5.62 6.67
CA ARG A 34 -15.39 6.63 5.61
C ARG A 34 -13.97 7.10 5.33
N ILE A 35 -13.55 6.98 4.07
CA ILE A 35 -12.36 7.67 3.55
C ILE A 35 -12.68 9.16 3.52
N VAL A 36 -11.86 9.96 4.20
CA VAL A 36 -11.98 11.44 4.21
C VAL A 36 -10.92 12.13 3.37
N ARG A 37 -9.80 11.44 3.14
CA ARG A 37 -8.72 11.89 2.26
C ARG A 37 -7.92 10.67 1.83
N GLU A 38 -7.42 10.73 0.61
CA GLU A 38 -6.37 9.85 0.12
C GLU A 38 -5.29 10.70 -0.52
N THR A 39 -4.03 10.36 -0.29
CA THR A 39 -2.88 11.01 -0.92
C THR A 39 -1.86 9.97 -1.34
N VAL A 40 -1.11 10.29 -2.39
CA VAL A 40 0.09 9.56 -2.78
C VAL A 40 1.25 10.51 -2.59
N ALA A 41 2.25 10.08 -1.84
CA ALA A 41 3.41 10.89 -1.48
C ALA A 41 4.70 10.21 -1.91
N HIS A 42 5.70 11.04 -2.24
CA HIS A 42 7.07 10.63 -2.48
C HIS A 42 7.96 10.85 -1.24
N THR A 43 7.33 11.09 -0.09
CA THR A 43 7.98 11.14 1.22
C THR A 43 7.29 10.22 2.21
N VAL A 44 8.04 9.71 3.17
CA VAL A 44 7.57 8.68 4.12
C VAL A 44 6.92 9.32 5.34
N PHE A 45 5.69 8.90 5.66
CA PHE A 45 4.90 9.37 6.80
C PHE A 45 4.80 10.90 6.94
N GLY A 46 4.89 11.62 5.82
CA GLY A 46 4.91 13.09 5.79
C GLY A 46 6.18 13.72 6.37
N SER A 47 7.28 12.97 6.45
CA SER A 47 8.61 13.47 6.80
C SER A 47 9.34 14.06 5.57
N GLU A 48 10.60 14.47 5.77
CA GLU A 48 11.49 14.89 4.68
C GLU A 48 12.21 13.72 4.00
N LEU A 49 12.11 12.50 4.54
CA LEU A 49 12.72 11.30 3.96
C LEU A 49 11.96 10.87 2.71
N THR A 50 12.67 10.62 1.61
CA THR A 50 12.05 10.21 0.36
C THR A 50 11.62 8.75 0.40
N THR A 51 10.56 8.41 -0.32
CA THR A 51 10.16 7.01 -0.52
C THR A 51 11.20 6.24 -1.32
N ALA A 52 11.95 6.90 -2.19
CA ALA A 52 13.04 6.30 -2.94
C ALA A 52 14.15 5.77 -2.03
N ASP A 53 14.54 6.54 -1.00
CA ASP A 53 15.59 6.13 -0.07
C ASP A 53 15.10 5.05 0.92
N VAL A 54 13.86 5.17 1.40
CA VAL A 54 13.35 4.31 2.48
C VAL A 54 12.78 2.99 1.95
N TYR A 55 12.24 2.98 0.73
CA TYR A 55 11.58 1.83 0.12
C TYR A 55 12.35 1.25 -1.07
N GLU A 56 13.66 1.53 -1.19
CA GLU A 56 14.55 0.98 -2.23
C GLU A 56 14.46 -0.55 -2.33
N PHE A 57 14.36 -1.24 -1.19
CA PHE A 57 14.24 -2.70 -1.12
C PHE A 57 13.02 -3.26 -1.87
N LEU A 58 11.97 -2.46 -2.10
CA LEU A 58 10.81 -2.89 -2.89
C LEU A 58 11.16 -3.01 -4.39
N ALA A 59 12.08 -2.18 -4.89
CA ALA A 59 12.60 -2.30 -6.25
C ALA A 59 13.52 -3.52 -6.38
N GLU A 60 14.33 -3.80 -5.35
CA GLU A 60 15.15 -5.02 -5.30
C GLU A 60 14.28 -6.28 -5.31
N GLN A 61 13.19 -6.30 -4.53
CA GLN A 61 12.22 -7.38 -4.53
C GLN A 61 11.59 -7.59 -5.91
N TRP A 62 11.18 -6.51 -6.61
CA TRP A 62 10.66 -6.61 -7.97
C TRP A 62 11.67 -7.27 -8.92
N ALA A 63 12.93 -6.82 -8.90
CA ALA A 63 13.97 -7.35 -9.78
C ALA A 63 14.23 -8.84 -9.53
N TRP A 64 14.16 -9.28 -8.27
CA TRP A 64 14.28 -10.69 -7.91
C TRP A 64 13.09 -11.54 -8.35
N GLU A 65 11.87 -11.04 -8.14
CA GLU A 65 10.63 -11.78 -8.42
C GLU A 65 10.26 -11.81 -9.91
N HIS A 66 10.74 -10.83 -10.70
CA HIS A 66 10.41 -10.65 -12.12
C HIS A 66 11.67 -10.57 -13.00
N PRO A 67 12.50 -11.64 -13.05
CA PRO A 67 13.76 -11.60 -13.75
C PRO A 67 13.56 -11.34 -15.26
N GLY A 68 14.28 -10.33 -15.78
CA GLY A 68 14.23 -9.94 -17.19
C GLY A 68 13.01 -9.12 -17.61
N GLN A 69 12.09 -8.81 -16.69
CA GLN A 69 11.00 -7.88 -16.96
C GLN A 69 11.42 -6.45 -16.67
N SER A 70 10.97 -5.51 -17.51
CA SER A 70 11.14 -4.08 -17.23
C SER A 70 10.25 -3.67 -16.06
N SER A 71 10.78 -2.83 -15.18
CA SER A 71 9.99 -2.15 -14.14
C SER A 71 9.06 -1.08 -14.71
N GLY A 72 9.21 -0.70 -15.99
CA GLY A 72 8.39 0.33 -16.62
C GLY A 72 8.51 1.67 -15.90
N ALA A 73 7.37 2.27 -15.56
CA ALA A 73 7.28 3.53 -14.82
C ALA A 73 7.12 3.33 -13.30
N ARG A 74 7.43 2.12 -12.78
CA ARG A 74 7.29 1.84 -11.35
C ARG A 74 8.27 2.67 -10.54
N GLU A 75 7.75 3.27 -9.48
CA GLU A 75 8.53 4.02 -8.51
C GLU A 75 8.06 3.73 -7.08
N PRO A 76 8.94 3.93 -6.07
CA PRO A 76 8.54 3.84 -4.68
C PRO A 76 7.65 5.02 -4.28
N VAL A 77 6.44 4.74 -3.77
CA VAL A 77 5.46 5.75 -3.33
C VAL A 77 4.81 5.32 -2.02
N GLU A 78 4.25 6.28 -1.27
CA GLU A 78 3.44 6.02 -0.09
C GLU A 78 1.96 6.35 -0.39
N LEU A 79 1.10 5.33 -0.32
CA LEU A 79 -0.36 5.49 -0.33
C LEU A 79 -0.83 5.76 1.09
N CYS A 80 -1.31 6.99 1.36
CA CYS A 80 -1.86 7.38 2.66
C CYS A 80 -3.38 7.54 2.58
N VAL A 81 -4.11 6.71 3.35
CA VAL A 81 -5.58 6.73 3.40
C VAL A 81 -6.05 7.15 4.78
N TYR A 82 -6.81 8.25 4.84
CA TYR A 82 -7.35 8.82 6.07
C TYR A 82 -8.79 8.37 6.27
N LEU A 83 -9.05 7.68 7.38
CA LEU A 83 -10.32 7.03 7.69
C LEU A 83 -10.93 7.59 8.97
N VAL A 84 -12.22 7.91 8.95
CA VAL A 84 -12.98 8.16 10.18
C VAL A 84 -13.61 6.84 10.64
N CYS A 85 -13.07 6.27 11.72
CA CYS A 85 -13.55 4.98 12.24
C CYS A 85 -13.13 4.73 13.70
N SER A 86 -13.64 3.61 14.27
CA SER A 86 -13.17 3.10 15.56
C SER A 86 -11.79 2.44 15.42
N LEU A 87 -11.04 2.27 16.52
CA LEU A 87 -9.76 1.53 16.49
C LEU A 87 -9.96 0.07 16.05
N ARG A 88 -11.05 -0.57 16.49
CA ARG A 88 -11.39 -1.95 16.12
C ARG A 88 -11.62 -2.06 14.62
N THR A 89 -12.38 -1.14 14.06
CA THR A 89 -12.65 -1.06 12.61
C THR A 89 -11.36 -0.82 11.83
N TRP A 90 -10.53 0.12 12.27
CA TRP A 90 -9.23 0.39 11.64
C TRP A 90 -8.34 -0.85 11.59
N ARG A 91 -8.19 -1.60 12.69
CA ARG A 91 -7.40 -2.84 12.72
C ARG A 91 -7.97 -3.90 11.76
N ALA A 92 -9.30 -4.00 11.69
CA ALA A 92 -9.96 -4.93 10.78
C ALA A 92 -9.76 -4.55 9.30
N ILE A 93 -9.82 -3.25 8.96
CA ILE A 93 -9.52 -2.74 7.63
C ILE A 93 -8.05 -2.98 7.28
N ARG A 94 -7.11 -2.60 8.16
CA ARG A 94 -5.67 -2.83 7.94
C ARG A 94 -5.37 -4.29 7.65
N LYS A 95 -5.93 -5.20 8.45
CA LYS A 95 -5.78 -6.65 8.24
C LYS A 95 -6.33 -7.08 6.89
N ALA A 96 -7.53 -6.63 6.52
CA ALA A 96 -8.15 -7.01 5.25
C ALA A 96 -7.39 -6.47 4.03
N ALA A 97 -6.93 -5.21 4.07
CA ALA A 97 -6.13 -4.63 3.02
C ALA A 97 -4.80 -5.37 2.83
N ILE A 98 -4.09 -5.69 3.92
CA ILE A 98 -2.85 -6.50 3.88
C ILE A 98 -3.11 -7.88 3.26
N GLN A 99 -4.20 -8.55 3.67
CA GLN A 99 -4.57 -9.85 3.12
C GLN A 99 -4.95 -9.78 1.63
N ALA A 100 -5.49 -8.66 1.17
CA ALA A 100 -5.84 -8.47 -0.23
C ALA A 100 -4.60 -8.13 -1.09
N LEU A 101 -3.65 -7.38 -0.54
CA LEU A 101 -2.38 -7.03 -1.21
C LEU A 101 -1.48 -8.26 -1.42
N CYS A 102 -1.53 -9.22 -0.50
CA CYS A 102 -0.78 -10.47 -0.56
C CYS A 102 -1.67 -11.64 -0.10
N PRO A 103 -2.53 -12.19 -0.98
CA PRO A 103 -3.42 -13.28 -0.62
C PRO A 103 -2.69 -14.59 -0.31
N GLU A 104 -1.51 -14.80 -0.88
CA GLU A 104 -0.66 -15.98 -0.65
C GLU A 104 0.06 -15.93 0.71
N GLY A 105 0.15 -14.75 1.34
CA GLY A 105 0.81 -14.57 2.64
C GLY A 105 2.28 -14.99 2.62
N LEU A 106 2.63 -16.01 3.42
CA LEU A 106 4.01 -16.51 3.54
C LEU A 106 4.35 -17.61 2.51
N ALA A 107 3.37 -18.07 1.72
CA ALA A 107 3.64 -19.03 0.67
C ALA A 107 4.49 -18.36 -0.44
N PRO A 108 5.34 -19.11 -1.16
CA PRO A 108 6.05 -18.57 -2.32
C PRO A 108 5.07 -17.96 -3.32
N HIS A 109 5.30 -16.70 -3.67
CA HIS A 109 4.49 -15.98 -4.64
C HIS A 109 5.33 -14.89 -5.32
N THR A 110 4.79 -14.39 -6.43
CA THR A 110 5.35 -13.27 -7.17
C THR A 110 4.45 -12.07 -6.92
N CYS A 111 4.96 -11.02 -6.27
CA CYS A 111 4.15 -9.87 -5.92
C CYS A 111 3.80 -9.08 -7.19
N ARG A 112 2.50 -8.82 -7.37
CA ARG A 112 2.03 -7.91 -8.43
C ARG A 112 2.57 -6.48 -8.24
N VAL A 113 2.58 -6.03 -6.99
CA VAL A 113 3.13 -4.75 -6.54
C VAL A 113 3.84 -5.03 -5.23
N PRO A 114 5.19 -5.01 -5.19
CA PRO A 114 5.91 -5.09 -3.92
C PRO A 114 5.46 -3.96 -2.98
N TRP A 115 5.24 -4.29 -1.72
CA TRP A 115 4.64 -3.38 -0.75
C TRP A 115 5.16 -3.59 0.67
N ILE A 116 5.01 -2.57 1.51
CA ILE A 116 5.20 -2.64 2.96
C ILE A 116 4.07 -1.89 3.66
N ALA A 117 3.59 -2.42 4.79
CA ALA A 117 2.61 -1.74 5.64
C ALA A 117 3.27 -1.19 6.90
N ALA A 118 2.96 0.06 7.21
CA ALA A 118 3.32 0.71 8.47
C ALA A 118 2.27 0.50 9.58
#